data_AF-A0A956EWF2-F1
#
_entry.id   AF-A0A956EWF2-F1
#
_cell.length_a   1.000
_cell.length_b   1.000
_cell.length_c   1.000
_cell.angle_alpha   90.00
_cell.angle_beta   90.00
_cell.angle_gamma   90.00
#
_symmetry.space_group_name_H-M   'P 1'
#
loop_
_entity.id
_entity.type
_entity.pdbx_description
1 polymer ?
#
loop_
_entity_poly.entity_id
_entity_poly.type
_entity_poly.pdbx_seq_one_letter_code
_entity_poly.pdbx_strand_id
1 'polypeptide(L)'
;MSVLKGEVKVAEAARRLGVTEQTISNWRRQFLEAGAAGIEQGKRQSKSQREAQLEAEVEELKTALGETVAELRVVKRGRSTREILYGSK
;
A
#
# COMPACT_ATOMS: atom_id res chain seq x y z
N MET A 1 -4.51 25.76 -14.79
CA MET A 1 -3.14 25.40 -14.36
C MET A 1 -2.03 26.07 -15.19
N SER A 2 -2.33 26.98 -16.12
CA SER A 2 -1.34 27.54 -17.04
C SER A 2 -0.19 28.33 -16.39
N VAL A 3 -0.42 28.96 -15.22
CA VAL A 3 0.66 29.59 -14.44
C VAL A 3 1.65 28.57 -13.87
N LEU A 4 1.16 27.40 -13.44
CA LEU A 4 2.02 26.31 -12.94
C LEU A 4 2.81 25.63 -14.07
N LYS A 5 2.21 25.56 -15.27
CA LYS A 5 2.84 25.03 -16.48
C LYS A 5 3.78 26.03 -17.16
N GLY A 6 3.84 27.28 -16.70
CA GLY A 6 4.65 28.35 -17.31
C GLY A 6 4.06 28.95 -18.60
N GLU A 7 2.88 28.50 -19.02
CA GLU A 7 2.16 28.97 -20.21
C GLU A 7 1.63 30.41 -20.05
N VAL A 8 1.39 30.86 -18.82
CA VAL A 8 0.92 32.21 -18.49
C VAL A 8 1.81 32.80 -17.39
N LYS A 9 2.28 34.03 -17.60
CA LYS A 9 3.09 34.75 -16.59
C LYS A 9 2.23 35.17 -15.39
N VAL A 10 2.85 35.25 -14.21
CA VAL A 10 2.20 35.69 -12.96
C VAL A 10 1.53 37.06 -13.13
N ALA A 11 2.24 38.02 -13.71
CA ALA A 11 1.72 39.36 -14.03
C ALA A 11 0.46 39.35 -14.89
N GLU A 12 0.39 38.45 -15.86
CA GLU A 12 -0.75 38.35 -16.75
C GLU A 12 -1.95 37.71 -16.05
N ALA A 13 -1.73 36.66 -15.25
CA ALA A 13 -2.76 36.04 -14.44
C ALA A 13 -3.33 37.01 -13.40
N ALA A 14 -2.47 37.79 -12.75
CA ALA A 14 -2.85 38.81 -11.77
C ALA A 14 -3.83 39.84 -12.39
N ARG A 15 -3.49 40.37 -13.57
CA ARG A 15 -4.36 41.31 -14.32
C ARG A 15 -5.71 40.69 -14.69
N ARG A 16 -5.71 39.46 -15.24
CA ARG A 16 -6.95 38.77 -15.65
C ARG A 16 -7.90 38.49 -14.49
N LEU A 17 -7.35 38.25 -13.30
CA LEU A 17 -8.10 37.86 -12.10
C LEU A 17 -8.37 39.02 -11.14
N GLY A 18 -7.88 40.23 -11.43
CA GLY A 18 -8.06 41.41 -10.58
C GLY A 18 -7.36 41.29 -9.22
N VAL A 19 -6.28 40.52 -9.14
CA VAL A 19 -5.49 40.31 -7.90
C VAL A 19 -4.05 40.75 -8.10
N THR A 20 -3.29 40.82 -7.01
CA THR A 20 -1.86 41.16 -7.10
C THR A 20 -1.02 39.97 -7.58
N GLU A 21 0.16 40.26 -8.14
CA GLU A 21 1.15 39.23 -8.48
C GLU A 21 1.61 38.44 -7.25
N GLN A 22 1.65 39.10 -6.08
CA GLN A 22 1.97 38.47 -4.80
C GLN A 22 0.93 37.42 -4.42
N THR A 23 -0.36 37.69 -4.64
CA THR A 23 -1.45 36.74 -4.40
C THR A 23 -1.26 35.48 -5.24
N ILE A 24 -1.01 35.63 -6.54
CA ILE A 24 -0.79 34.50 -7.45
C ILE A 24 0.48 33.72 -7.07
N SER A 25 1.55 34.42 -6.70
CA SER A 25 2.81 33.80 -6.27
C SER A 25 2.64 33.00 -4.99
N ASN A 26 1.86 33.51 -4.03
CA ASN A 26 1.53 32.83 -2.78
C ASN A 26 0.73 31.55 -3.05
N TRP A 27 -0.30 31.59 -3.90
CA TRP A 27 -1.08 30.39 -4.25
C TRP A 27 -0.23 29.34 -4.95
N ARG A 28 0.63 29.75 -5.90
CA ARG A 28 1.56 28.83 -6.57
C ARG A 28 2.48 28.15 -5.55
N ARG A 29 3.06 28.92 -4.62
CA ARG A 29 3.93 28.38 -3.58
C ARG A 29 3.18 27.38 -2.69
N GLN A 30 2.02 27.77 -2.16
CA GLN A 30 1.20 26.91 -1.30
C GLN A 30 0.80 25.60 -2.00
N PHE A 31 0.42 25.68 -3.28
CA PHE A 31 0.06 24.49 -4.06
C PHE A 31 1.25 23.54 -4.22
N LEU A 32 2.44 24.05 -4.53
CA LEU A 32 3.65 23.22 -4.71
C LEU A 32 4.10 22.60 -3.38
N GLU A 33 4.09 23.37 -2.29
CA GLU A 33 4.41 22.89 -0.95
C GLU A 33 3.43 21.80 -0.50
N ALA A 34 2.13 22.05 -0.62
CA ALA A 34 1.10 21.08 -0.27
C ALA A 34 1.15 19.83 -1.17
N GLY A 35 1.42 20.00 -2.46
CA GLY A 35 1.58 18.90 -3.41
C GLY A 35 2.78 18.01 -3.06
N ALA A 36 3.93 18.61 -2.75
CA ALA A 36 5.12 17.87 -2.33
C ALA A 36 4.87 17.13 -1.00
N ALA A 37 4.24 17.79 -0.03
CA ALA A 37 3.88 17.17 1.25
C ALA A 37 2.90 16.00 1.07
N GLY A 38 1.90 16.15 0.19
CA GLY A 38 0.94 15.10 -0.12
C GLY A 38 1.58 13.88 -0.79
N ILE A 39 2.54 14.07 -1.69
CA ILE A 39 3.29 12.97 -2.32
C ILE A 39 4.14 12.24 -1.28
N GLU A 40 4.85 12.98 -0.42
CA GLU A 40 5.66 12.39 0.65
C GLU A 40 4.81 11.63 1.67
N GLN A 41 3.66 12.19 2.04
CA GLN A 41 2.70 11.52 2.92
C GLN A 41 2.11 10.27 2.25
N GLY A 42 1.76 10.33 0.97
CA GLY A 42 1.29 9.19 0.19
C GLY A 42 2.32 8.07 0.09
N LYS A 43 3.61 8.39 -0.05
CA LYS A 43 4.71 7.40 0.03
C LYS A 43 4.80 6.74 1.40
N ARG A 44 4.64 7.50 2.48
CA ARG A 44 4.62 6.94 3.85
C ARG A 44 3.41 6.07 4.10
N GLN A 45 2.29 6.36 3.45
CA GLN A 45 1.06 5.58 3.52
C GLN A 45 1.03 4.37 2.57
N SER A 46 2.04 4.20 1.69
CA SER A 46 2.06 3.10 0.69
C SER A 46 2.29 1.71 1.29
N LYS A 47 2.55 1.62 2.58
CA LYS A 47 2.18 0.45 3.39
C LYS A 47 1.25 0.96 4.47
N SER A 48 -0.05 0.82 4.25
CA SER A 48 -1.00 1.11 5.32
C SER A 48 -0.68 0.20 6.51
N GLN A 49 -0.80 0.71 7.74
CA GLN A 49 -0.70 -0.13 8.95
C GLN A 49 -1.62 -1.36 8.84
N ARG A 50 -2.75 -1.21 8.13
CA ARG A 50 -3.66 -2.29 7.79
C ARG A 50 -3.05 -3.33 6.86
N GLU A 51 -2.31 -2.91 5.82
CA GLU A 51 -1.63 -3.83 4.91
C GLU A 51 -0.52 -4.60 5.63
N ALA A 52 0.25 -3.95 6.50
CA ALA A 52 1.26 -4.62 7.31
C ALA A 52 0.65 -5.64 8.29
N GLN A 53 -0.50 -5.32 8.90
CA GLN A 53 -1.25 -6.27 9.73
C GLN A 53 -1.78 -7.45 8.91
N LEU A 54 -2.32 -7.19 7.71
CA LEU A 54 -2.79 -8.25 6.82
C LEU A 54 -1.65 -9.14 6.34
N GLU A 55 -0.48 -8.58 6.02
CA GLU A 55 0.72 -9.37 5.67
C GLU A 55 1.13 -10.29 6.83
N ALA A 56 1.14 -9.78 8.06
CA ALA A 56 1.46 -10.58 9.24
C ALA A 56 0.43 -11.70 9.49
N GLU A 57 -0.86 -11.39 9.39
CA GLU A 57 -1.96 -12.35 9.54
C GLU A 57 -1.89 -13.45 8.48
N VAL A 58 -1.56 -13.09 7.23
CA VAL A 58 -1.38 -14.07 6.15
C VAL A 58 -0.21 -15.02 6.43
N GLU A 59 0.91 -14.54 6.96
CA GLU A 59 2.04 -15.40 7.31
C GLU A 59 1.74 -16.32 8.50
N GLU A 60 1.02 -15.83 9.51
CA GLU A 60 0.56 -16.66 10.62
C GLU A 60 -0.37 -17.77 10.14
N LEU A 61 -1.36 -17.44 9.29
CA LEU A 61 -2.30 -18.40 8.72
C LEU A 61 -1.60 -19.44 7.83
N LYS A 62 -0.62 -19.03 7.02
CA LYS A 62 0.20 -19.96 6.21
C LYS A 62 0.96 -20.95 7.09
N THR A 63 1.52 -20.48 8.20
CA THR A 63 2.27 -21.32 9.13
C THR A 63 1.37 -22.37 9.76
N ALA A 64 0.24 -21.95 10.34
CA ALA A 64 -0.74 -22.87 10.93
C ALA A 64 -1.28 -23.89 9.90
N LEU A 65 -1.53 -23.45 8.67
CA LEU A 65 -1.93 -24.35 7.59
C LEU A 65 -0.84 -25.36 7.25
N GLY A 66 0.42 -24.95 7.22
CA GLY A 66 1.56 -25.85 7.01
C GLY A 66 1.67 -26.94 8.06
N GLU A 67 1.49 -26.58 9.33
CA GLU A 67 1.53 -27.51 10.46
C GLU A 67 0.40 -28.53 10.39
N THR A 68 -0.84 -28.09 10.21
CA THR A 68 -2.01 -28.98 10.09
C THR A 68 -1.90 -29.95 8.91
N VAL A 69 -1.38 -29.49 7.77
CA VAL A 69 -1.11 -30.35 6.60
C VAL A 69 -0.01 -31.38 6.90
N ALA A 70 1.02 -30.99 7.64
CA ALA A 70 2.09 -31.90 8.05
C ALA A 70 1.56 -32.99 9.00
N GLU A 71 0.78 -32.61 10.02
CA GLU A 71 0.13 -33.56 10.94
C GLU A 71 -0.77 -34.55 10.20
N LEU A 72 -1.62 -34.06 9.29
CA LEU A 72 -2.50 -34.91 8.50
C LEU A 72 -1.70 -35.92 7.65
N ARG A 73 -0.57 -35.50 7.09
CA ARG A 73 0.30 -36.38 6.29
C ARG A 73 0.92 -37.48 7.16
N VAL A 74 1.38 -37.16 8.37
CA VAL A 74 1.91 -38.15 9.33
C VAL A 74 0.83 -39.15 9.73
N VAL A 75 -0.37 -38.68 10.08
CA VAL A 75 -1.49 -39.55 10.48
C VAL A 75 -1.93 -40.48 9.34
N LYS A 76 -2.05 -39.95 8.10
CA LYS A 76 -2.38 -40.76 6.92
C LYS A 76 -1.32 -41.83 6.66
N ARG A 77 -0.05 -41.48 6.76
CA ARG A 77 1.06 -42.43 6.59
C ARG A 77 1.02 -43.54 7.64
N GLY A 78 0.85 -43.20 8.91
CA GLY A 78 0.77 -44.18 10.00
C GLY A 78 -0.48 -45.07 9.97
N ARG A 79 -1.60 -44.61 9.38
CA ARG A 79 -2.76 -45.46 9.08
C ARG A 79 -2.44 -46.46 7.98
N SER A 80 -1.88 -45.99 6.87
CA SER A 80 -1.51 -46.86 5.73
C SER A 80 -0.49 -47.94 6.13
N THR A 81 0.52 -47.60 6.93
CA THR A 81 1.49 -48.59 7.43
C THR A 81 0.84 -49.65 8.33
N ARG A 82 -0.14 -49.27 9.16
CA ARG A 82 -0.88 -50.24 9.99
C ARG A 82 -1.79 -51.15 9.16
N GLU A 83 -2.45 -50.64 8.13
CA GLU A 83 -3.24 -51.47 7.20
C GLU A 83 -2.37 -52.51 6.49
N ILE A 84 -1.16 -52.15 6.06
CA ILE A 84 -0.24 -53.11 5.40
C ILE A 84 0.23 -54.19 6.38
N LEU A 85 0.55 -53.82 7.62
CA LEU A 85 1.10 -54.76 8.61
C LEU A 85 0.05 -55.67 9.25
N TYR A 86 -1.18 -55.22 9.40
CA TYR A 86 -2.22 -55.92 10.18
C TYR A 86 -3.50 -56.23 9.39
N GLY A 87 -3.64 -55.75 8.15
CA GLY A 87 -4.82 -55.96 7.30
C GLY A 87 -4.78 -57.22 6.43
N SER A 88 -3.69 -57.98 6.43
CA SER A 88 -3.61 -59.28 5.74
C SER A 88 -4.13 -60.38 6.67
N LYS A 89 -5.44 -60.60 6.69
CA LYS A 89 -6.07 -61.83 7.17
C LYS A 89 -6.60 -62.63 5.99
#